data_AF-A0A2X3EUQ7-F1
#
_entry.id   AF-A0A2X3EUQ7-F1
#
_cell.length_a   1.000
_cell.length_b   1.000
_cell.length_c   1.000
_cell.angle_alpha   90.00
_cell.angle_beta   90.00
_cell.angle_gamma   90.00
#
_symmetry.space_group_name_H-M   'P 1'
#
loop_
_entity.id
_entity.type
_entity.pdbx_description
1 polymer ?
#
loop_
_entity_poly.entity_id
_entity_poly.type
_entity_poly.pdbx_seq_one_letter_code
_entity_poly.pdbx_strand_id
1 'polypeptide(L)'
;MELKATTLGKRMAQHPYDRVQLLNAGVKVSGDRHEYLIPFNQLLSVHCKRGLVWGELEFVLPDGKVVRLHGTEWSETQRFYHHLHTLWQQWSTEMSDIAAGVLKQQLATIEHTRAEGKWLTRQQVADVQDNIRHALTGLPMPTSRLDAFDNCRELWRECQRWLGDIEATRLAHNQAFTEAMLEQYREFFDSVESSRSMRHKRVR
;
A
#
# COMPACT_ATOMS: atom_id res chain seq x y z
N MET A 1 3.04 -28.82 -5.75
CA MET A 1 3.66 -28.88 -7.09
C MET A 1 5.12 -28.47 -6.97
N GLU A 2 6.03 -29.07 -7.74
CA GLU A 2 7.45 -28.72 -7.76
C GLU A 2 7.93 -28.57 -9.20
N LEU A 3 8.86 -27.65 -9.44
CA LEU A 3 9.55 -27.42 -10.71
C LEU A 3 11.05 -27.52 -10.47
N LYS A 4 11.75 -28.29 -11.31
CA LYS A 4 13.19 -28.55 -11.19
C LYS A 4 13.95 -28.11 -12.44
N ALA A 5 15.14 -27.57 -12.25
CA ALA A 5 16.07 -27.35 -13.33
C ALA A 5 16.56 -28.69 -13.88
N THR A 6 16.74 -28.77 -15.20
CA THR A 6 17.36 -29.91 -15.87
C THR A 6 18.83 -30.03 -15.45
N THR A 7 19.44 -31.22 -15.56
CA THR A 7 20.86 -31.41 -15.21
C THR A 7 21.79 -30.48 -15.98
N LEU A 8 21.51 -30.28 -17.27
CA LEU A 8 22.27 -29.35 -18.12
C LEU A 8 22.01 -27.89 -17.72
N GLY A 9 20.73 -27.53 -17.49
CA GLY A 9 20.33 -26.21 -17.03
C GLY A 9 20.99 -25.82 -15.71
N LYS A 10 21.03 -26.72 -14.73
CA LYS A 10 21.71 -26.52 -13.43
C LYS A 10 23.20 -26.21 -13.61
N ARG A 11 23.90 -26.97 -14.47
CA ARG A 11 25.33 -26.79 -14.73
C ARG A 11 25.63 -25.46 -15.42
N MET A 12 24.77 -25.04 -16.35
CA MET A 12 24.98 -23.80 -17.11
C MET A 12 24.57 -22.55 -16.35
N ALA A 13 23.50 -22.60 -15.57
CA ALA A 13 22.97 -21.45 -14.85
C ALA A 13 23.87 -20.99 -13.69
N GLN A 14 24.65 -21.91 -13.09
CA GLN A 14 25.48 -21.66 -11.90
C GLN A 14 24.73 -20.90 -10.78
N HIS A 15 23.42 -21.07 -10.71
CA HIS A 15 22.57 -20.42 -9.71
C HIS A 15 22.53 -21.26 -8.42
N PRO A 16 22.39 -20.61 -7.24
CA PRO A 16 22.36 -21.30 -5.95
C PRO A 16 21.12 -22.18 -5.75
N TYR A 17 20.12 -22.02 -6.62
CA TYR A 17 18.83 -22.70 -6.57
C TYR A 17 18.58 -23.46 -7.87
N ASP A 18 18.08 -24.69 -7.74
CA ASP A 18 17.74 -25.58 -8.86
C ASP A 18 16.32 -26.15 -8.77
N ARG A 19 15.57 -25.81 -7.72
CA ARG A 19 14.20 -26.28 -7.48
C ARG A 19 13.33 -25.17 -6.91
N VAL A 20 12.06 -25.16 -7.30
CA VAL A 20 11.01 -24.40 -6.61
C VAL A 20 9.81 -25.29 -6.32
N GLN A 21 9.32 -25.21 -5.09
CA GLN A 21 8.13 -25.90 -4.62
C GLN A 21 7.05 -24.88 -4.28
N LEU A 22 5.86 -25.09 -4.84
CA LEU A 22 4.67 -24.32 -4.50
C LEU A 22 4.10 -24.80 -3.15
N LEU A 23 3.88 -23.86 -2.24
CA LEU A 23 3.27 -24.07 -0.93
C LEU A 23 1.92 -23.35 -0.86
N ASN A 24 1.18 -23.55 0.23
CA ASN A 24 -0.14 -22.95 0.40
C ASN A 24 -0.10 -21.41 0.47
N ALA A 25 0.95 -20.84 1.07
CA ALA A 25 1.07 -19.39 1.30
C ALA A 25 2.45 -18.85 0.86
N GLY A 26 3.06 -19.46 -0.15
CA GLY A 26 4.39 -19.09 -0.59
C GLY A 26 5.00 -20.05 -1.59
N VAL A 27 6.26 -19.79 -1.91
CA VAL A 27 7.11 -20.72 -2.65
C VAL A 27 8.39 -20.98 -1.86
N LYS A 28 8.85 -22.23 -1.87
CA LYS A 28 10.18 -22.59 -1.38
C LYS A 28 11.10 -22.75 -2.57
N VAL A 29 12.19 -22.00 -2.57
CA VAL A 29 13.27 -22.12 -3.55
C VAL A 29 14.44 -22.85 -2.88
N SER A 30 14.96 -23.91 -3.50
CA SER A 30 16.03 -24.72 -2.92
C SER A 30 17.10 -25.11 -3.93
N GLY A 31 18.29 -25.41 -3.40
CA GLY A 31 19.44 -25.95 -4.11
C GLY A 31 20.18 -26.95 -3.23
N ASP A 32 21.44 -27.25 -3.55
CA ASP A 32 22.22 -28.26 -2.80
C ASP A 32 22.66 -27.77 -1.41
N ARG A 33 22.82 -26.45 -1.24
CA ARG A 33 23.32 -25.83 0.01
C ARG A 33 22.45 -24.67 0.51
N HIS A 34 21.44 -24.30 -0.24
CA HIS A 34 20.62 -23.11 0.05
C HIS A 34 19.14 -23.47 -0.01
N GLU A 35 18.40 -22.95 0.95
CA GLU A 35 16.94 -23.01 0.99
C GLU A 35 16.43 -21.62 1.37
N TYR A 36 15.39 -21.17 0.67
CA TYR A 36 14.76 -19.88 0.92
C TYR A 36 13.25 -19.97 0.74
N LEU A 37 12.52 -19.59 1.79
CA LEU A 37 11.07 -19.47 1.75
C LEU A 37 10.70 -18.04 1.34
N ILE A 38 9.87 -17.92 0.31
CA ILE A 38 9.27 -16.67 -0.15
C ILE A 38 7.79 -16.75 0.16
N PRO A 39 7.31 -16.12 1.25
CA PRO A 39 5.89 -16.06 1.53
C PRO A 39 5.18 -15.10 0.56
N PHE A 40 3.90 -15.33 0.29
CA PHE A 40 3.11 -14.50 -0.63
C PHE A 40 3.02 -13.03 -0.23
N ASN A 41 3.12 -12.73 1.07
CA ASN A 41 3.12 -11.35 1.59
C ASN A 41 4.44 -10.59 1.35
N GLN A 42 5.48 -11.25 0.84
CA GLN A 42 6.74 -10.60 0.44
C GLN A 42 6.90 -10.55 -1.08
N LEU A 43 6.02 -11.21 -1.83
CA LEU A 43 6.12 -11.27 -3.28
C LEU A 43 5.51 -10.02 -3.90
N LEU A 44 6.24 -9.36 -4.81
CA LEU A 44 5.79 -8.16 -5.53
C LEU A 44 5.35 -8.48 -6.96
N SER A 45 6.12 -9.29 -7.67
CA SER A 45 5.80 -9.82 -8.99
C SER A 45 6.50 -11.16 -9.23
N VAL A 46 5.96 -11.92 -10.18
CA VAL A 46 6.61 -13.13 -10.71
C VAL A 46 6.72 -12.97 -12.21
N HIS A 47 7.94 -13.04 -12.75
CA HIS A 47 8.14 -13.04 -14.20
C HIS A 47 8.41 -14.46 -14.67
N CYS A 48 7.68 -14.88 -15.71
CA CYS A 48 7.92 -16.14 -16.42
C CYS A 48 8.47 -15.82 -17.80
N LYS A 49 9.71 -16.25 -18.06
CA LYS A 49 10.43 -15.94 -19.29
C LYS A 49 10.79 -17.22 -20.04
N ARG A 50 10.72 -17.14 -21.36
CA ARG A 50 11.20 -18.20 -22.26
C ARG A 50 12.59 -17.81 -22.78
N GLY A 51 13.59 -18.59 -22.42
CA GLY A 51 14.91 -18.55 -23.04
C GLY A 51 14.96 -19.39 -24.33
N LEU A 52 16.12 -19.38 -24.99
CA LEU A 52 16.35 -20.13 -26.23
C LEU A 52 16.13 -21.64 -26.06
N VAL A 53 16.52 -22.17 -24.89
CA VAL A 53 16.48 -23.61 -24.58
C VAL A 53 15.62 -23.93 -23.34
N TRP A 54 15.58 -23.04 -22.35
CA TRP A 54 14.91 -23.28 -21.07
C TRP A 54 14.00 -22.13 -20.65
N GLY A 55 13.08 -22.43 -19.73
CA GLY A 55 12.30 -21.43 -19.01
C GLY A 55 13.02 -20.90 -17.77
N GLU A 56 12.62 -19.69 -17.38
CA GLU A 56 13.09 -18.94 -16.23
C GLU A 56 11.91 -18.37 -15.42
N LEU A 57 12.05 -18.39 -14.09
CA LEU A 57 11.19 -17.68 -13.16
C LEU A 57 12.01 -16.67 -12.35
N GLU A 58 11.50 -15.44 -12.25
CA GLU A 58 12.01 -14.42 -11.33
C GLU A 58 10.94 -14.05 -10.30
N PHE A 59 11.30 -14.11 -9.03
CA PHE A 59 10.49 -13.66 -7.91
C PHE A 59 11.03 -12.32 -7.43
N VAL A 60 10.25 -11.26 -7.63
CA VAL A 60 10.62 -9.90 -7.21
C VAL A 60 10.12 -9.65 -5.80
N LEU A 61 11.02 -9.22 -4.93
CA LEU A 61 10.80 -8.95 -3.51
C LEU A 61 11.09 -7.47 -3.22
N PRO A 62 10.74 -6.96 -2.02
CA PRO A 62 11.14 -5.64 -1.57
C PRO A 62 12.65 -5.37 -1.68
N ASP A 63 13.01 -4.09 -1.63
CA ASP A 63 14.40 -3.60 -1.66
C ASP A 63 15.19 -4.01 -2.92
N GLY A 64 14.49 -4.27 -4.03
CA GLY A 64 15.11 -4.67 -5.29
C GLY A 64 15.67 -6.09 -5.28
N LYS A 65 15.37 -6.90 -4.26
CA LYS A 65 15.83 -8.28 -4.19
C LYS A 65 15.07 -9.14 -5.21
N VAL A 66 15.81 -9.95 -5.96
CA VAL A 66 15.25 -10.89 -6.93
C VAL A 66 15.80 -12.29 -6.68
N VAL A 67 14.91 -13.28 -6.60
CA VAL A 67 15.26 -14.70 -6.55
C VAL A 67 14.93 -15.32 -7.90
N ARG A 68 15.84 -16.10 -8.47
CA ARG A 68 15.67 -16.68 -9.81
C ARG A 68 15.79 -18.18 -9.82
N LEU A 69 15.01 -18.82 -10.69
CA LEU A 69 15.16 -20.21 -11.08
C LEU A 69 15.32 -20.28 -12.60
N HIS A 70 16.39 -20.89 -13.07
CA HIS A 70 16.70 -21.02 -14.50
C HIS A 70 16.91 -22.49 -14.87
N GLY A 71 16.88 -22.78 -16.17
CA GLY A 71 17.26 -24.09 -16.69
C GLY A 71 16.16 -25.15 -16.61
N THR A 72 14.90 -24.71 -16.48
CA THR A 72 13.71 -25.58 -16.38
C THR A 72 13.11 -25.86 -17.75
N GLU A 73 12.41 -26.97 -17.93
CA GLU A 73 11.69 -27.22 -19.19
C GLU A 73 10.56 -26.21 -19.37
N TRP A 74 10.47 -25.58 -20.55
CA TRP A 74 9.55 -24.46 -20.78
C TRP A 74 8.08 -24.78 -20.48
N SER A 75 7.62 -25.96 -20.90
CA SER A 75 6.25 -26.42 -20.65
C SER A 75 5.96 -26.57 -19.16
N GLU A 76 6.92 -27.06 -18.37
CA GLU A 76 6.81 -27.18 -16.93
C GLU A 76 6.88 -25.81 -16.25
N THR A 77 7.76 -24.91 -16.71
CA THR A 77 7.84 -23.51 -16.23
C THR A 77 6.50 -22.81 -16.38
N GLN A 78 5.88 -22.91 -17.55
CA GLN A 78 4.57 -22.31 -17.82
C GLN A 78 3.49 -22.91 -16.92
N ARG A 79 3.46 -24.24 -16.79
CA ARG A 79 2.46 -24.91 -15.94
C ARG A 79 2.60 -24.46 -14.48
N PHE A 80 3.83 -24.45 -13.97
CA PHE A 80 4.12 -24.00 -12.61
C PHE A 80 3.71 -22.54 -12.41
N TYR A 81 4.11 -21.66 -13.33
CA TYR A 81 3.78 -20.24 -13.28
C TYR A 81 2.27 -20.01 -13.21
N HIS A 82 1.48 -20.66 -14.06
CA HIS A 82 0.03 -20.51 -14.03
C HIS A 82 -0.57 -20.94 -12.68
N HIS A 83 -0.12 -22.06 -12.11
CA HIS A 83 -0.63 -22.52 -10.81
C HIS A 83 -0.23 -21.59 -9.66
N LEU A 84 1.04 -21.17 -9.63
CA LEU A 84 1.50 -20.18 -8.68
C LEU A 84 0.71 -18.87 -8.80
N HIS A 85 0.56 -18.36 -10.02
CA HIS A 85 -0.13 -17.09 -10.26
C HIS A 85 -1.59 -17.17 -9.80
N THR A 86 -2.31 -18.26 -10.09
CA THR A 86 -3.68 -18.45 -9.61
C THR A 86 -3.78 -18.43 -8.09
N LEU A 87 -2.96 -19.22 -7.38
CA LEU A 87 -2.98 -19.25 -5.92
C LEU A 87 -2.60 -17.90 -5.31
N TRP A 88 -1.58 -17.26 -5.87
CA TRP A 88 -1.10 -15.99 -5.36
C TRP A 88 -2.11 -14.87 -5.61
N GLN A 89 -2.80 -14.85 -6.75
CA GLN A 89 -3.86 -13.88 -7.02
C GLN A 89 -5.09 -14.10 -6.13
N GLN A 90 -5.49 -15.35 -5.90
CA GLN A 90 -6.56 -15.67 -4.96
C GLN A 90 -6.23 -15.16 -3.57
N TRP A 91 -5.06 -15.55 -3.03
CA TRP A 91 -4.59 -15.08 -1.74
C TRP A 91 -4.52 -13.55 -1.67
N SER A 92 -4.02 -12.90 -2.74
CA SER A 92 -3.90 -11.44 -2.76
C SER A 92 -5.26 -10.74 -2.76
N THR A 93 -6.26 -11.34 -3.41
CA THR A 93 -7.64 -10.83 -3.39
C THR A 93 -8.21 -10.90 -1.98
N GLU A 94 -8.09 -12.04 -1.30
CA GLU A 94 -8.52 -12.21 0.10
C GLU A 94 -7.82 -11.22 1.05
N MET A 95 -6.51 -11.02 0.88
CA MET A 95 -5.75 -10.06 1.68
C MET A 95 -6.09 -8.61 1.37
N SER A 96 -6.48 -8.30 0.13
CA SER A 96 -6.88 -6.95 -0.26
C SER A 96 -8.15 -6.49 0.47
N ASP A 97 -9.07 -7.41 0.79
CA ASP A 97 -10.27 -7.09 1.58
C ASP A 97 -9.92 -6.70 3.02
N ILE A 98 -8.96 -7.41 3.63
CA ILE A 98 -8.44 -7.08 4.96
C ILE A 98 -7.73 -5.72 4.91
N ALA A 99 -6.90 -5.48 3.90
CA ALA A 99 -6.23 -4.19 3.70
C ALA A 99 -7.24 -3.04 3.53
N ALA A 100 -8.30 -3.24 2.74
CA ALA A 100 -9.37 -2.28 2.58
C ALA A 100 -10.06 -1.98 3.93
N GLY A 101 -10.30 -2.99 4.76
CA GLY A 101 -10.85 -2.82 6.11
C GLY A 101 -9.98 -1.92 7.00
N VAL A 102 -8.68 -2.20 7.03
CA VAL A 102 -7.70 -1.38 7.80
C VAL A 102 -7.69 0.07 7.30
N LEU A 103 -7.63 0.29 5.99
CA LEU A 103 -7.59 1.63 5.40
C LEU A 103 -8.90 2.40 5.65
N LYS A 104 -10.06 1.75 5.51
CA LYS A 104 -11.37 2.35 5.84
C LYS A 104 -11.43 2.80 7.29
N GLN A 105 -10.95 1.97 8.21
CA GLN A 105 -10.93 2.31 9.63
C GLN A 105 -10.08 3.56 9.88
N GLN A 106 -8.90 3.66 9.26
CA GLN A 106 -8.04 4.84 9.43
C GLN A 106 -8.69 6.11 8.85
N LEU A 107 -9.25 6.04 7.65
CA LEU A 107 -9.94 7.18 7.05
C LEU A 107 -11.15 7.61 7.88
N ALA A 108 -11.92 6.67 8.46
CA ALA A 108 -13.01 6.99 9.36
C ALA A 108 -12.55 7.70 10.64
N THR A 109 -11.41 7.31 11.22
CA THR A 109 -10.82 8.00 12.37
C THR A 109 -10.39 9.44 12.03
N ILE A 110 -9.84 9.63 10.83
CA ILE A 110 -9.46 10.95 10.32
C ILE A 110 -10.71 11.82 10.12
N GLU A 111 -11.74 11.29 9.45
CA GLU A 111 -12.99 12.00 9.25
C GLU A 111 -13.68 12.36 10.56
N HIS A 112 -13.66 11.48 11.56
CA HIS A 112 -14.19 11.80 12.88
C HIS A 112 -13.46 12.98 13.52
N THR A 113 -12.13 13.01 13.42
CA THR A 113 -11.29 14.14 13.91
C THR A 113 -11.64 15.45 13.19
N ARG A 114 -12.01 15.40 11.90
CA ARG A 114 -12.41 16.56 11.10
C ARG A 114 -13.84 17.02 11.41
N ALA A 115 -14.77 16.08 11.60
CA ALA A 115 -16.19 16.34 11.78
C ALA A 115 -16.52 17.02 13.12
N GLU A 116 -15.60 16.97 14.10
CA GLU A 116 -15.74 17.73 15.35
C GLU A 116 -15.73 19.26 15.16
N GLY A 117 -15.50 19.76 13.94
CA GLY A 117 -15.55 21.20 13.64
C GLY A 117 -14.52 21.95 14.48
N LYS A 118 -13.29 21.43 14.51
CA LYS A 118 -12.20 22.01 15.28
C LYS A 118 -11.05 22.36 14.35
N TRP A 119 -10.35 23.42 14.69
CA TRP A 119 -9.10 23.79 14.06
C TRP A 119 -8.09 22.63 14.17
N LEU A 120 -7.56 22.18 13.04
CA LEU A 120 -6.53 21.13 13.00
C LEU A 120 -5.15 21.74 13.29
N THR A 121 -4.56 21.32 14.39
CA THR A 121 -3.19 21.67 14.80
C THR A 121 -2.15 20.85 14.04
N ARG A 122 -0.91 21.34 14.00
CA ARG A 122 0.20 20.57 13.42
C ARG A 122 0.43 19.23 14.12
N GLN A 123 0.25 19.20 15.44
CA GLN A 123 0.39 17.97 16.22
C GLN A 123 -0.65 16.93 15.81
N GLN A 124 -1.92 17.31 15.71
CA GLN A 124 -2.98 16.37 15.28
C GLN A 124 -2.74 15.79 13.88
N VAL A 125 -2.21 16.58 12.94
CA VAL A 125 -1.89 16.05 11.62
C VAL A 125 -0.67 15.12 11.66
N ALA A 126 0.33 15.42 12.50
CA ALA A 126 1.45 14.49 12.73
C ALA A 126 0.95 13.17 13.33
N ASP A 127 0.04 13.22 14.31
CA ASP A 127 -0.59 12.05 14.92
C ASP A 127 -1.37 11.23 13.87
N VAL A 128 -2.09 11.89 12.95
CA VAL A 128 -2.75 11.22 11.81
C VAL A 128 -1.73 10.47 10.94
N GLN A 129 -0.61 11.10 10.59
CA GLN A 129 0.41 10.42 9.78
C GLN A 129 1.03 9.23 10.50
N ASP A 130 1.32 9.36 11.80
CA ASP A 130 1.89 8.28 12.59
C ASP A 130 0.90 7.12 12.75
N ASN A 131 -0.39 7.42 12.94
CA ASN A 131 -1.45 6.42 12.95
C ASN A 131 -1.58 5.69 11.62
N ILE A 132 -1.52 6.41 10.49
CA ILE A 132 -1.50 5.80 9.16
C ILE A 132 -0.27 4.89 9.04
N ARG A 133 0.94 5.40 9.29
CA ARG A 133 2.19 4.61 9.18
C ARG A 133 2.13 3.35 10.05
N HIS A 134 1.65 3.48 11.29
CA HIS A 134 1.47 2.36 12.20
C HIS A 134 0.47 1.33 11.65
N ALA A 135 -0.68 1.77 11.14
CA ALA A 135 -1.66 0.87 10.52
C ALA A 135 -1.09 0.12 9.31
N LEU A 136 -0.24 0.78 8.50
CA LEU A 136 0.41 0.15 7.34
C LEU A 136 1.35 -1.00 7.74
N THR A 137 1.94 -0.97 8.94
CA THR A 137 2.79 -2.08 9.43
C THR A 137 2.00 -3.37 9.67
N GLY A 138 0.69 -3.25 9.91
CA GLY A 138 -0.21 -4.39 10.13
C GLY A 138 -0.84 -4.94 8.85
N LEU A 139 -0.51 -4.40 7.68
CA LEU A 139 -1.12 -4.85 6.44
C LEU A 139 -0.66 -6.27 6.07
N PRO A 140 -1.57 -7.11 5.54
CA PRO A 140 -1.26 -8.49 5.18
C PRO A 140 -0.38 -8.61 3.93
N MET A 141 -0.18 -7.52 3.18
CA MET A 141 0.59 -7.47 1.95
C MET A 141 1.31 -6.13 1.77
N PRO A 142 2.33 -6.05 0.89
CA PRO A 142 3.10 -4.83 0.70
C PRO A 142 2.25 -3.69 0.13
N THR A 143 2.47 -2.46 0.62
CA THR A 143 1.73 -1.27 0.18
C THR A 143 1.87 -0.99 -1.32
N SER A 144 3.02 -1.34 -1.90
CA SER A 144 3.28 -1.23 -3.35
C SER A 144 2.35 -2.07 -4.22
N ARG A 145 1.60 -3.01 -3.63
CA ARG A 145 0.62 -3.83 -4.34
C ARG A 145 -0.81 -3.32 -4.24
N LEU A 146 -1.10 -2.39 -3.32
CA LEU A 146 -2.48 -1.96 -3.04
C LEU A 146 -3.14 -1.29 -4.26
N ASP A 147 -2.38 -0.57 -5.08
CA ASP A 147 -2.89 0.04 -6.32
C ASP A 147 -3.41 -0.96 -7.35
N ALA A 148 -3.08 -2.25 -7.23
CA ALA A 148 -3.55 -3.30 -8.13
C ALA A 148 -4.99 -3.77 -7.83
N PHE A 149 -5.58 -3.41 -6.69
CA PHE A 149 -6.87 -3.92 -6.23
C PHE A 149 -7.90 -2.79 -6.06
N ASP A 150 -9.02 -2.87 -6.77
CA ASP A 150 -10.01 -1.80 -6.81
C ASP A 150 -10.65 -1.50 -5.44
N ASN A 151 -10.80 -2.52 -4.58
CA ASN A 151 -11.41 -2.40 -3.25
C ASN A 151 -10.57 -1.55 -2.26
N CYS A 152 -9.25 -1.45 -2.46
CA CYS A 152 -8.35 -0.72 -1.56
C CYS A 152 -7.56 0.41 -2.23
N ARG A 153 -7.48 0.45 -3.56
CA ARG A 153 -6.73 1.44 -4.35
C ARG A 153 -7.03 2.88 -3.95
N GLU A 154 -8.30 3.30 -3.99
CA GLU A 154 -8.66 4.69 -3.71
C GLU A 154 -8.47 5.07 -2.24
N LEU A 155 -8.72 4.12 -1.32
CA LEU A 155 -8.46 4.29 0.11
C LEU A 155 -6.96 4.50 0.36
N TRP A 156 -6.13 3.70 -0.31
CA TRP A 156 -4.69 3.80 -0.22
C TRP A 156 -4.19 5.16 -0.74
N ARG A 157 -4.68 5.61 -1.89
CA ARG A 157 -4.35 6.92 -2.46
C ARG A 157 -4.75 8.07 -1.55
N GLU A 158 -5.86 7.95 -0.83
CA GLU A 158 -6.23 8.93 0.18
C GLU A 158 -5.28 8.94 1.36
N CYS A 159 -4.90 7.79 1.90
CA CYS A 159 -3.84 7.71 2.92
C CYS A 159 -2.50 8.29 2.41
N GLN A 160 -2.14 8.07 1.14
CA GLN A 160 -0.94 8.66 0.54
C GLN A 160 -1.00 10.19 0.49
N ARG A 161 -2.16 10.78 0.21
CA ARG A 161 -2.33 12.26 0.26
C ARG A 161 -2.03 12.80 1.65
N TRP A 162 -2.55 12.15 2.70
CA TRP A 162 -2.26 12.49 4.09
C TRP A 162 -0.78 12.34 4.47
N LEU A 163 -0.10 11.34 3.91
CA LEU A 163 1.33 11.13 4.13
C LEU A 163 2.22 12.11 3.34
N GLY A 164 1.76 12.60 2.18
CA GLY A 164 2.55 13.38 1.23
C GLY A 164 2.49 14.90 1.43
N ASP A 165 1.30 15.48 1.47
CA ASP A 165 1.14 16.95 1.52
C ASP A 165 0.38 17.41 2.78
N ILE A 166 1.13 17.38 3.88
CA ILE A 166 0.62 17.60 5.23
C ILE A 166 0.11 19.04 5.43
N GLU A 167 0.81 20.02 4.89
CA GLU A 167 0.48 21.44 5.09
C GLU A 167 -0.65 21.88 4.16
N ALA A 168 -0.70 21.41 2.91
CA ALA A 168 -1.82 21.74 2.02
C ALA A 168 -3.13 21.12 2.53
N THR A 169 -3.09 19.87 2.99
CA THR A 169 -4.27 19.18 3.53
C THR A 169 -4.79 19.88 4.80
N ARG A 170 -3.88 20.26 5.71
CA ARG A 170 -4.21 21.02 6.91
C ARG A 170 -4.77 22.40 6.60
N LEU A 171 -4.15 23.12 5.66
CA LEU A 171 -4.58 24.47 5.26
C LEU A 171 -5.98 24.43 4.63
N ALA A 172 -6.22 23.50 3.71
CA ALA A 172 -7.53 23.34 3.06
C ALA A 172 -8.63 23.03 4.09
N HIS A 173 -8.36 22.16 5.07
CA HIS A 173 -9.30 21.89 6.15
C HIS A 173 -9.56 23.12 7.02
N ASN A 174 -8.49 23.82 7.45
CA ASN A 174 -8.64 24.99 8.32
C ASN A 174 -9.29 26.18 7.61
N GLN A 175 -9.12 26.32 6.28
CA GLN A 175 -9.85 27.28 5.46
C GLN A 175 -11.34 26.97 5.43
N ALA A 176 -11.71 25.73 5.10
CA ALA A 176 -13.12 25.31 5.09
C ALA A 176 -13.78 25.47 6.46
N PHE A 177 -13.04 25.18 7.55
CA PHE A 177 -13.50 25.44 8.91
C PHE A 177 -13.72 26.94 9.19
N THR A 178 -12.78 27.79 8.75
CA THR A 178 -12.89 29.25 8.92
C THR A 178 -14.11 29.80 8.18
N GLU A 179 -14.33 29.38 6.93
CA GLU A 179 -15.50 29.76 6.13
C GLU A 179 -16.81 29.32 6.81
N ALA A 180 -16.89 28.08 7.31
CA ALA A 180 -18.05 27.59 8.04
C ALA A 180 -18.33 28.37 9.34
N MET A 181 -17.29 28.74 10.09
CA MET A 181 -17.43 29.55 11.30
C MET A 181 -17.86 30.99 10.97
N LEU A 182 -17.32 31.61 9.93
CA LEU A 182 -17.74 32.94 9.47
C LEU A 182 -19.21 32.94 9.06
N GLU A 183 -19.65 31.90 8.37
CA GLU A 183 -21.06 31.72 7.98
C GLU A 183 -21.98 31.54 9.20
N GLN A 184 -21.59 30.67 10.13
CA GLN A 184 -22.37 30.35 11.34
C GLN A 184 -22.51 31.55 12.28
N TYR A 185 -21.45 32.36 12.42
CA TYR A 185 -21.42 33.51 13.33
C TYR A 185 -21.60 34.86 12.60
N ARG A 186 -22.09 34.84 11.36
CA ARG A 186 -22.24 36.04 10.52
C ARG A 186 -22.98 37.18 11.22
N GLU A 187 -24.15 36.88 11.78
CA GLU A 187 -24.97 37.87 12.50
C GLU A 187 -24.25 38.47 13.72
N PHE A 188 -23.45 37.67 14.41
CA PHE A 188 -22.63 38.14 15.53
C PHE A 188 -21.55 39.10 15.04
N PHE A 189 -20.80 38.74 13.98
CA PHE A 189 -19.76 39.61 13.42
C PHE A 189 -20.33 40.93 12.88
N ASP A 190 -21.45 40.87 12.16
CA ASP A 190 -22.15 42.06 11.65
C ASP A 190 -22.61 43.00 12.78
N SER A 191 -23.03 42.44 13.92
CA SER A 191 -23.43 43.20 15.11
C SER A 191 -22.25 43.89 15.83
N VAL A 192 -21.06 43.28 15.82
CA VAL A 192 -19.85 43.82 16.46
C VAL A 192 -19.24 44.95 15.63
N GLU A 193 -19.26 44.85 14.29
CA GLU A 193 -18.80 45.91 13.40
C GLU A 193 -19.71 47.15 13.44
N SER A 194 -21.02 46.93 13.48
CA SER A 194 -22.01 48.02 13.59
C SER A 194 -21.95 48.72 14.96
N SER A 195 -21.69 48.00 16.05
CA SER A 195 -21.55 48.59 17.40
C SER A 195 -20.22 49.31 17.63
N ARG A 196 -19.10 48.88 17.00
CA ARG A 196 -17.85 49.66 16.97
C ARG A 196 -17.96 50.94 16.13
N SER A 197 -18.70 50.90 15.03
CA SER A 197 -18.98 52.09 14.21
C SER A 197 -19.78 53.15 14.98
N MET A 198 -20.70 52.74 15.87
CA MET A 198 -21.42 53.68 16.75
C MET A 198 -20.55 54.29 17.86
N ARG A 199 -19.46 53.64 18.29
CA ARG A 199 -18.56 54.18 19.32
C ARG A 199 -17.67 55.33 18.83
N HIS A 200 -17.47 55.48 17.52
CA HIS A 200 -16.71 56.60 16.94
C HIS A 200 -17.55 57.84 16.59
N LYS A 201 -18.87 57.81 16.83
CA LYS A 201 -19.77 58.96 16.58
C LYS A 201 -20.27 59.68 17.84
N ARG A 202 -19.71 59.40 19.03
CA ARG A 202 -20.02 60.12 20.27
C ARG A 202 -18.78 60.76 20.90
N VAL A 203 -18.02 61.53 20.12
CA VAL A 203 -17.16 62.61 20.65
C VAL A 203 -17.14 63.74 19.61
N ARG A 204 -18.14 64.62 19.68
CA ARG A 204 -18.09 66.08 19.51
C ARG A 204 -19.50 66.64 19.40
#